data_AF-A0A529JSJ2-F1
#
_entry.id   AF-A0A529JSJ2-F1
#
_cell.length_a   1.000
_cell.length_b   1.000
_cell.length_c   1.000
_cell.angle_alpha   90.00
_cell.angle_beta   90.00
_cell.angle_gamma   90.00
#
_symmetry.space_group_name_H-M   'P 1'
#
loop_
_entity.id
_entity.type
_entity.pdbx_description
1 polymer ?
#
loop_
_entity_poly.entity_id
_entity_poly.type
_entity_poly.pdbx_seq_one_letter_code
_entity_poly.pdbx_strand_id
1 'polypeptide(L)'
;FPDQPKDLEADLIAFAVRMNRNCICNRDGKFLRKLIQTEGERYPELFAEWREQGPGRTWPAIAARFARLAHAGFLDIEDPDVAARQFLALANAELQTTFMLGGTPTDDEVLQSATHGVRTFLRAFGKRQPAA
;
A
#
# COMPACT_ATOMS: atom_id res chain seq x y z
N PHE A 1 12.23 -0.15 5.65
CA PHE A 1 11.69 -0.88 6.81
C PHE A 1 12.84 -1.41 7.62
N PRO A 2 12.84 -1.27 8.96
CA PRO A 2 13.88 -1.82 9.81
C PRO A 2 13.81 -3.36 9.80
N ASP A 3 14.95 -4.06 9.78
CA ASP A 3 15.01 -5.53 9.73
C ASP A 3 14.44 -6.21 10.98
N GLN A 4 14.51 -5.53 12.13
CA GLN A 4 13.92 -5.93 13.41
C GLN A 4 13.04 -4.79 13.96
N PRO A 5 11.74 -4.77 13.63
CA PRO A 5 10.84 -3.73 14.14
C PRO A 5 10.64 -3.89 15.65
N LYS A 6 10.79 -2.78 16.39
CA LYS A 6 10.40 -2.71 17.82
C LYS A 6 8.88 -2.52 17.97
N ASP A 7 8.30 -1.79 17.03
CA ASP A 7 6.86 -1.58 16.90
C ASP A 7 6.49 -1.71 15.42
N LEU A 8 6.04 -2.91 15.05
CA LEU A 8 5.70 -3.23 13.67
C LEU A 8 4.50 -2.40 13.16
N GLU A 9 3.53 -2.09 14.02
CA GLU A 9 2.36 -1.30 13.64
C GLU A 9 2.80 0.13 13.31
N ALA A 10 3.56 0.79 14.19
CA ALA A 10 4.06 2.13 13.95
C ALA A 10 4.93 2.21 12.68
N ASP A 11 5.81 1.23 12.46
CA ASP A 11 6.67 1.17 11.27
C ASP A 11 5.87 1.02 9.97
N LEU A 12 4.85 0.15 9.98
CA LEU A 12 3.96 -0.06 8.83
C LEU A 12 3.10 1.18 8.55
N ILE A 13 2.57 1.85 9.58
CA ILE A 13 1.81 3.10 9.44
C ILE A 13 2.71 4.18 8.82
N ALA A 14 3.90 4.40 9.37
CA ALA A 14 4.83 5.39 8.86
C ALA A 14 5.22 5.11 7.39
N PHE A 15 5.38 3.83 7.03
CA PHE A 15 5.60 3.45 5.63
C PHE A 15 4.40 3.76 4.73
N ALA A 16 3.20 3.35 5.13
CA ALA A 16 1.97 3.59 4.36
C ALA A 16 1.73 5.09 4.14
N VAL A 17 1.93 5.93 5.16
CA VAL A 17 1.83 7.40 5.04
C VAL A 17 2.80 7.96 4.01
N ARG A 18 4.10 7.59 4.10
CA ARG A 18 5.12 8.07 3.13
C ARG A 18 4.80 7.64 1.71
N MET A 19 4.38 6.40 1.54
CA MET A 19 4.01 5.86 0.23
C MET A 19 2.77 6.56 -0.34
N ASN A 20 1.73 6.76 0.46
CA ASN A 20 0.53 7.48 0.01
C ASN A 20 0.88 8.91 -0.42
N ARG A 21 1.70 9.63 0.37
CA ARG A 21 2.17 10.97 -0.01
C ARG A 21 2.96 10.97 -1.32
N ASN A 22 3.94 10.07 -1.45
CA ASN A 22 4.92 10.12 -2.54
C ASN A 22 4.43 9.51 -3.85
N CYS A 23 3.51 8.56 -3.80
CA CYS A 23 3.11 7.79 -4.98
C CYS A 23 1.64 8.00 -5.38
N ILE A 24 0.79 8.43 -4.44
CA ILE A 24 -0.67 8.39 -4.63
C ILE A 24 -1.24 9.80 -4.56
N CYS A 25 -0.87 10.59 -3.55
CA CYS A 25 -1.39 11.93 -3.32
C CYS A 25 -0.59 13.03 -4.06
N ASN A 26 0.58 12.72 -4.62
CA ASN A 26 1.36 13.68 -5.39
C ASN A 26 0.65 14.06 -6.71
N ARG A 27 1.09 15.15 -7.32
CA ARG A 27 0.48 15.69 -8.55
C ARG A 27 0.47 14.67 -9.69
N ASP A 28 1.61 14.02 -9.90
CA ASP A 28 1.79 13.08 -11.01
C ASP A 28 0.94 11.82 -10.83
N GLY A 29 0.89 11.26 -9.62
CA GLY A 29 0.09 10.09 -9.29
C GLY A 29 -1.42 10.34 -9.46
N LYS A 30 -1.89 11.54 -9.12
CA LYS A 30 -3.29 11.95 -9.40
C LYS A 30 -3.58 12.02 -10.89
N PHE A 31 -2.73 12.72 -11.63
CA PHE A 31 -2.93 12.89 -13.07
C PHE A 31 -2.89 11.56 -13.80
N LEU A 32 -1.91 10.73 -13.48
CA LEU A 32 -1.72 9.42 -14.09
C LEU A 32 -2.87 8.45 -13.78
N ARG A 33 -3.35 8.42 -12.53
CA ARG A 33 -4.53 7.60 -12.18
C ARG A 33 -5.77 8.02 -12.97
N LYS A 34 -6.02 9.33 -13.10
CA LYS A 34 -7.13 9.84 -13.91
C LYS A 34 -6.99 9.44 -15.37
N LEU A 35 -5.79 9.61 -15.94
CA LEU A 35 -5.51 9.27 -17.33
C LEU A 35 -5.69 7.76 -17.60
N ILE A 36 -5.22 6.90 -16.70
CA ILE A 36 -5.42 5.44 -16.79
C ILE A 36 -6.91 5.08 -16.70
N GLN A 37 -7.67 5.72 -15.80
CA GLN A 37 -9.10 5.44 -15.66
C GLN A 37 -9.91 5.89 -16.87
N THR A 38 -9.56 7.03 -17.49
CA THR A 38 -10.28 7.55 -18.65
C THR A 38 -9.86 6.87 -19.97
N GLU A 39 -8.57 6.62 -20.15
CA GLU A 39 -8.00 6.22 -21.46
C GLU A 39 -7.43 4.80 -21.48
N GLY A 40 -7.28 4.14 -20.32
CA GLY A 40 -6.58 2.85 -20.20
C GLY A 40 -7.28 1.69 -20.92
N GLU A 41 -8.60 1.72 -21.05
CA GLU A 41 -9.35 0.75 -21.85
C GLU A 41 -9.08 0.92 -23.35
N ARG A 42 -8.98 2.17 -23.81
CA ARG A 42 -8.83 2.49 -25.22
C ARG A 42 -7.39 2.37 -25.72
N TYR A 43 -6.42 2.68 -24.86
CA TYR A 43 -5.00 2.73 -25.21
C TYR A 43 -4.13 2.03 -24.14
N PRO A 44 -4.31 0.71 -23.91
CA PRO A 44 -3.64 -0.03 -22.84
C PRO A 44 -2.10 -0.07 -22.96
N GLU A 45 -1.57 0.08 -24.18
CA GLU A 45 -0.15 0.13 -24.50
C GLU A 45 0.54 1.43 -24.03
N LEU A 46 -0.18 2.55 -24.00
CA LEU A 46 0.36 3.83 -23.50
C LEU A 46 0.77 3.77 -22.03
N PHE A 47 0.18 2.84 -21.28
CA PHE A 47 0.44 2.65 -19.85
C PHE A 47 1.28 1.41 -19.56
N ALA A 48 1.83 0.73 -20.58
CA ALA A 48 2.64 -0.48 -20.39
C ALA A 48 3.89 -0.20 -19.55
N GLU A 49 4.64 0.85 -19.89
CA GLU A 49 5.83 1.24 -19.14
C GLU A 49 5.49 1.65 -17.70
N TRP A 50 4.39 2.41 -17.50
CA TRP A 50 3.93 2.71 -16.15
C TRP A 50 3.59 1.45 -15.38
N ARG A 51 2.89 0.49 -15.98
CA ARG A 51 2.50 -0.77 -15.34
C ARG A 51 3.72 -1.56 -14.88
N GLU A 52 4.76 -1.64 -15.71
CA GLU A 52 6.00 -2.35 -15.43
C GLU A 52 6.87 -1.63 -14.39
N GLN A 53 7.10 -0.32 -14.57
CA GLN A 53 8.03 0.46 -13.76
C GLN A 53 7.40 0.96 -12.45
N GLY A 54 6.10 1.20 -12.42
CA GLY A 54 5.34 1.68 -11.28
C GLY A 54 4.93 0.53 -10.34
N PRO A 55 3.70 0.00 -10.44
CA PRO A 55 3.25 -1.11 -9.60
C PRO A 55 4.11 -2.37 -9.80
N GLY A 56 4.58 -2.64 -11.03
CA GLY A 56 5.41 -3.80 -11.35
C GLY A 56 6.77 -3.85 -10.62
N ARG A 57 7.30 -2.72 -10.13
CA ARG A 57 8.50 -2.70 -9.27
C ARG A 57 8.17 -2.48 -7.80
N THR A 58 7.15 -1.69 -7.52
CA THR A 58 6.79 -1.33 -6.14
C THR A 58 6.19 -2.51 -5.39
N TRP A 59 5.29 -3.29 -6.02
CA TRP A 59 4.64 -4.42 -5.35
C TRP A 59 5.63 -5.53 -4.99
N PRO A 60 6.53 -5.99 -5.89
CA PRO A 60 7.52 -7.01 -5.52
C PRO A 60 8.47 -6.56 -4.41
N ALA A 61 8.83 -5.27 -4.35
CA ALA A 61 9.68 -4.76 -3.28
C ALA A 61 8.99 -4.83 -1.90
N ILE A 62 7.69 -4.55 -1.83
CA ILE A 62 6.88 -4.69 -0.62
C ILE A 62 6.71 -6.16 -0.26
N ALA A 63 6.38 -7.01 -1.24
CA ALA A 63 6.26 -8.46 -1.07
C ALA A 63 7.55 -9.07 -0.50
N ALA A 64 8.72 -8.71 -1.06
CA ALA A 64 10.02 -9.14 -0.56
C ALA A 64 10.30 -8.66 0.88
N ARG A 65 9.75 -7.51 1.30
CA ARG A 65 9.87 -7.08 2.69
C ARG A 65 8.95 -7.87 3.61
N PHE A 66 7.72 -8.15 3.19
CA PHE A 66 6.76 -8.96 3.93
C PHE A 66 7.22 -10.41 4.08
N ALA A 67 7.79 -11.02 3.03
CA ALA A 67 8.41 -12.33 3.10
C ALA A 67 9.50 -12.39 4.18
N ARG A 68 10.34 -11.35 4.27
CA ARG A 68 11.36 -11.25 5.33
C ARG A 68 10.76 -11.10 6.73
N LEU A 69 9.68 -10.33 6.89
CA LEU A 69 8.97 -10.22 8.17
C LEU A 69 8.29 -11.53 8.57
N ALA A 70 7.72 -12.27 7.60
CA ALA A 70 7.13 -13.57 7.82
C ALA A 70 8.20 -14.61 8.24
N HIS A 71 9.33 -14.63 7.54
CA HIS A 71 10.47 -15.49 7.89
C HIS A 71 11.01 -15.20 9.30
N ALA A 72 11.04 -13.93 9.70
CA ALA A 72 11.43 -13.50 11.04
C ALA A 72 10.32 -13.69 12.11
N GLY A 73 9.16 -14.22 11.73
CA GLY A 73 8.07 -14.51 12.65
C GLY A 73 7.29 -13.30 13.13
N PHE A 74 7.34 -12.17 12.44
CA PHE A 74 6.51 -10.99 12.73
C PHE A 74 5.15 -11.05 12.04
N LEU A 75 5.08 -11.71 10.89
CA LEU A 75 3.87 -11.89 10.10
C LEU A 75 3.63 -13.39 9.84
N ASP A 76 2.38 -13.75 9.57
CA ASP A 76 1.94 -15.05 9.10
C ASP A 76 1.28 -14.85 7.73
N ILE A 77 2.03 -15.13 6.66
CA ILE A 77 1.65 -14.82 5.28
C ILE A 77 1.98 -16.03 4.40
N GLU A 78 0.97 -16.55 3.70
CA GLU A 78 1.12 -17.62 2.72
C GLU A 78 1.69 -17.09 1.39
N ASP A 79 1.11 -16.01 0.86
CA ASP A 79 1.51 -15.38 -0.40
C ASP A 79 1.88 -13.90 -0.17
N PRO A 80 3.18 -13.55 -0.14
CA PRO A 80 3.65 -12.19 0.05
C PRO A 80 3.21 -11.19 -1.03
N ASP A 81 3.01 -11.65 -2.28
CA ASP A 81 2.58 -10.80 -3.39
C ASP A 81 1.10 -10.45 -3.30
N VAL A 82 0.26 -11.39 -2.84
CA VAL A 82 -1.14 -11.10 -2.49
C VAL A 82 -1.20 -10.16 -1.29
N ALA A 83 -0.47 -10.45 -0.21
CA ALA A 83 -0.46 -9.63 1.00
C ALA A 83 0.01 -8.19 0.72
N ALA A 84 1.01 -8.00 -0.15
CA ALA A 84 1.45 -6.67 -0.57
C ALA A 84 0.33 -5.88 -1.25
N ARG A 85 -0.40 -6.49 -2.20
CA ARG A 85 -1.53 -5.85 -2.89
C ARG A 85 -2.67 -5.51 -1.92
N GLN A 86 -2.99 -6.40 -1.00
CA GLN A 86 -4.01 -6.17 0.03
C GLN A 86 -3.61 -5.05 0.99
N PHE A 87 -2.37 -5.02 1.46
CA PHE A 87 -1.84 -3.93 2.29
C PHE A 87 -2.01 -2.57 1.61
N LEU A 88 -1.64 -2.49 0.33
CA LEU A 88 -1.79 -1.27 -0.46
C LEU A 88 -3.24 -0.85 -0.64
N ALA A 89 -4.13 -1.80 -0.93
CA ALA A 89 -5.55 -1.52 -1.07
C ALA A 89 -6.14 -0.99 0.25
N LEU A 90 -5.84 -1.66 1.36
CA LEU A 90 -6.30 -1.28 2.70
C LEU A 90 -5.77 0.10 3.12
N ALA A 91 -4.48 0.37 2.91
CA ALA A 91 -3.86 1.66 3.26
C ALA A 91 -4.45 2.85 2.49
N ASN A 92 -5.13 2.60 1.37
CA ASN A 92 -5.71 3.62 0.49
C ASN A 92 -7.24 3.62 0.44
N ALA A 93 -7.90 2.74 1.20
CA ALA A 93 -9.32 2.48 1.08
C ALA A 93 -10.16 3.75 1.29
N GLU A 94 -9.81 4.55 2.30
CA GLU A 94 -10.58 5.75 2.67
C GLU A 94 -10.27 6.96 1.78
N LEU A 95 -9.19 6.91 1.00
CA LEU A 95 -8.78 8.02 0.13
C LEU A 95 -9.45 7.97 -1.26
N GLN A 96 -10.03 6.82 -1.63
CA GLN A 96 -10.53 6.57 -2.99
C GLN A 96 -11.59 7.60 -3.42
N THR A 97 -12.57 7.89 -2.57
CA THR A 97 -13.65 8.84 -2.88
C THR A 97 -13.10 10.23 -3.17
N THR A 98 -12.18 10.71 -2.33
CA THR A 98 -11.51 12.00 -2.54
C THR A 98 -10.78 12.05 -3.87
N PHE A 99 -10.08 10.98 -4.25
CA PHE A 99 -9.42 10.90 -5.56
C PHE A 99 -10.40 10.87 -6.73
N MET A 100 -11.49 10.10 -6.64
CA MET A 100 -12.51 10.01 -7.70
C MET A 100 -13.17 11.36 -7.98
N LEU A 101 -13.34 12.18 -6.93
CA LEU A 101 -13.89 13.54 -7.05
C LEU A 101 -12.84 14.60 -7.43
N GLY A 102 -11.59 14.18 -7.74
CA GLY A 102 -10.50 15.09 -8.12
C GLY A 102 -9.90 15.88 -6.95
N GLY A 103 -10.25 15.52 -5.72
CA GLY A 103 -9.74 16.14 -4.50
C GLY A 103 -8.32 15.71 -4.13
N THR A 104 -7.77 16.38 -3.12
CA THR A 104 -6.51 16.03 -2.48
C THR A 104 -6.78 15.72 -1.02
N PRO A 105 -6.54 14.48 -0.55
CA PRO A 105 -6.64 14.19 0.87
C PRO A 105 -5.69 15.06 1.69
N THR A 106 -6.17 15.51 2.84
CA THR A 106 -5.39 16.14 3.90
C THR A 106 -4.41 15.14 4.51
N ASP A 107 -3.41 15.67 5.21
CA ASP A 107 -2.44 14.83 5.92
C ASP A 107 -3.10 13.95 7.00
N ASP A 108 -4.13 14.45 7.65
CA ASP A 108 -4.88 13.71 8.67
C ASP A 108 -5.68 12.55 8.04
N GLU A 109 -6.33 12.77 6.90
CA GLU A 109 -7.02 11.70 6.16
C GLU A 109 -6.04 10.62 5.69
N VAL A 110 -4.85 11.00 5.22
CA VAL A 110 -3.80 10.05 4.84
C VAL A 110 -3.35 9.23 6.04
N LEU A 111 -3.15 9.86 7.19
CA LEU A 111 -2.75 9.18 8.43
C LEU A 111 -3.84 8.22 8.93
N GLN A 112 -5.11 8.64 8.90
CA GLN A 112 -6.24 7.82 9.32
C GLN A 112 -6.39 6.58 8.42
N SER A 113 -6.42 6.77 7.11
CA SER A 113 -6.50 5.67 6.13
C SER A 113 -5.35 4.66 6.30
N ALA A 114 -4.12 5.16 6.47
CA ALA A 114 -2.96 4.31 6.73
C ALA A 114 -3.11 3.54 8.05
N THR A 115 -3.55 4.19 9.11
CA THR A 115 -3.73 3.58 10.43
C THR A 115 -4.78 2.47 10.40
N HIS A 116 -5.96 2.73 9.86
CA HIS A 116 -7.03 1.73 9.76
C HIS A 116 -6.64 0.56 8.85
N GLY A 117 -6.00 0.87 7.71
CA GLY A 117 -5.53 -0.14 6.78
C GLY A 117 -4.47 -1.07 7.39
N VAL A 118 -3.48 -0.52 8.09
CA VAL A 118 -2.43 -1.30 8.77
C VAL A 118 -3.01 -2.16 9.89
N ARG A 119 -3.90 -1.61 10.71
CA ARG A 119 -4.56 -2.38 11.77
C ARG A 119 -5.36 -3.56 11.23
N THR A 120 -6.07 -3.35 10.13
CA THR A 120 -6.81 -4.42 9.45
C THR A 120 -5.85 -5.47 8.91
N PHE A 121 -4.76 -5.05 8.27
CA PHE A 121 -3.72 -5.94 7.76
C PHE A 121 -3.08 -6.77 8.88
N LEU A 122 -2.70 -6.17 10.00
CA LEU A 122 -2.10 -6.87 11.13
C LEU A 122 -3.07 -7.80 11.86
N ARG A 123 -4.38 -7.52 11.86
CA ARG A 123 -5.38 -8.48 12.35
C ARG A 123 -5.47 -9.73 11.46
N ALA A 124 -5.22 -9.59 10.16
CA ALA A 124 -5.26 -10.70 9.22
C ALA A 124 -3.94 -11.48 9.16
N PHE A 125 -2.80 -10.77 9.17
CA PHE A 125 -1.47 -11.33 8.87
C PHE A 125 -0.45 -11.15 9.99
N GLY A 126 -0.79 -10.49 11.10
CA GLY A 126 0.08 -10.44 12.27
C GLY A 126 0.18 -11.81 12.90
N LYS A 127 1.38 -12.21 13.37
CA LYS A 127 1.53 -13.47 14.09
C LYS A 127 0.64 -13.45 15.34
N ARG A 128 -0.35 -14.35 15.41
CA ARG A 128 -1.12 -14.52 16.64
C ARG A 128 -0.17 -14.96 17.75
N GLN A 129 -0.16 -14.22 18.86
CA GLN A 129 0.30 -14.83 20.10
C GLN A 129 -0.65 -15.99 20.38
N PRO A 130 -0.14 -17.22 20.62
CA PRO A 130 -1.00 -18.30 21.06
C PRO A 130 -1.76 -17.81 22.30
N ALA A 131 -3.08 -18.01 22.31
CA ALA A 131 -3.88 -17.73 23.49
C ALA A 131 -3.27 -18.51 24.66
N ALA A 132 -2.86 -17.78 25.70
CA ALA A 132 -2.32 -18.34 26.93
C ALA A 132 -3.38 -19.16 27.67
#